data_AF-A0A2D5TM46-F1
#
_entry.id   AF-A0A2D5TM46-F1
#
_cell.length_a   1.000
_cell.length_b   1.000
_cell.length_c   1.000
_cell.angle_alpha   90.00
_cell.angle_beta   90.00
_cell.angle_gamma   90.00
#
_symmetry.space_group_name_H-M   'P 1'
#
loop_
_entity.id
_entity.type
_entity.pdbx_description
1 polymer ?
#
loop_
_entity_poly.entity_id
_entity_poly.type
_entity_poly.pdbx_seq_one_letter_code
_entity_poly.pdbx_strand_id
1 'polypeptide(L)'
;MGENKHINELDAFAKKHIQEIEAEKPSVDFTNAIMKSILTEQAIQKISYEPLISKKVWFVIIAAVVSLFFIPIKAGKRSQEFLDKIDLSIDTNLEIPNLFESLSFDVSNSFSYAILLCAVMIIVQIVVLKNYFQNRMN
;
A
#
# COMPACT_ATOMS: atom_id res chain seq x y z
N MET A 1 -5.05 -69.15 14.73
CA MET A 1 -3.76 -68.64 14.19
C MET A 1 -3.68 -68.87 12.68
N GLY A 2 -4.64 -68.37 11.88
CA GLY A 2 -4.75 -68.70 10.45
C GLY A 2 -5.13 -67.54 9.51
N GLU A 3 -5.40 -66.35 10.04
CA GLU A 3 -5.97 -65.22 9.27
C GLU A 3 -4.93 -64.46 8.43
N ASN A 4 -3.64 -64.52 8.78
CA ASN A 4 -2.57 -63.76 8.13
C ASN A 4 -1.86 -64.49 6.97
N LYS A 5 -2.34 -65.65 6.54
CA LYS A 5 -1.69 -66.40 5.45
C LYS A 5 -2.10 -65.88 4.06
N HIS A 6 -3.34 -65.40 3.94
CA HIS A 6 -3.89 -64.93 2.66
C HIS A 6 -3.56 -63.47 2.32
N ILE A 7 -3.11 -62.64 3.27
CA ILE A 7 -2.79 -61.22 3.00
C ILE A 7 -1.66 -61.05 1.99
N ASN A 8 -0.65 -61.93 2.03
CA ASN A 8 0.49 -61.88 1.11
C ASN A 8 0.10 -62.38 -0.29
N GLU A 9 -0.83 -63.33 -0.37
CA GLU A 9 -1.38 -63.81 -1.64
C GLU A 9 -2.27 -62.76 -2.29
N LEU A 10 -3.08 -62.06 -1.49
CA LEU A 10 -3.91 -60.95 -1.94
C LEU A 10 -3.08 -59.75 -2.41
N ASP A 11 -2.02 -59.41 -1.69
CA ASP A 11 -1.07 -58.35 -2.08
C ASP A 11 -0.33 -58.71 -3.37
N ALA A 12 0.15 -59.96 -3.50
CA ALA A 12 0.78 -60.44 -4.73
C ALA A 12 -0.19 -60.42 -5.92
N PHE A 13 -1.46 -60.77 -5.71
CA PHE A 13 -2.51 -60.70 -6.72
C PHE A 13 -2.81 -59.26 -7.15
N ALA A 14 -2.99 -58.35 -6.18
CA ALA A 14 -3.24 -56.94 -6.45
C ALA A 14 -2.06 -56.29 -7.20
N LYS A 15 -0.83 -56.58 -6.77
CA LYS A 15 0.39 -56.06 -7.39
C LYS A 15 0.57 -56.57 -8.82
N LYS A 16 0.23 -57.84 -9.10
CA LYS A 16 0.26 -58.40 -10.45
C LYS A 16 -0.72 -57.68 -11.37
N HIS A 17 -1.96 -57.48 -10.93
CA HIS A 17 -2.95 -56.78 -11.74
C HIS A 17 -2.64 -55.29 -11.91
N ILE A 18 -2.08 -54.61 -10.91
CA ILE A 18 -1.63 -53.22 -11.03
C ILE A 18 -0.46 -53.10 -12.02
N GLN A 19 0.43 -54.10 -12.10
CA GLN A 19 1.53 -54.12 -13.07
C GLN A 19 1.09 -54.48 -14.49
N GLU A 20 0.00 -55.23 -14.65
CA GLU A 20 -0.60 -55.55 -15.95
C GLU A 20 -1.36 -54.37 -16.55
N ILE A 21 -1.75 -53.38 -15.74
CA ILE A 21 -2.34 -52.12 -16.22
C ILE A 21 -1.22 -51.28 -16.83
N GLU A 22 -1.37 -50.92 -18.10
CA GLU A 22 -0.43 -50.04 -18.78
C GLU A 22 -0.46 -48.66 -18.10
N ALA A 23 0.71 -48.18 -17.66
CA ALA A 23 0.80 -46.90 -16.98
C ALA A 23 0.34 -45.79 -17.93
N GLU A 24 -0.76 -45.11 -17.58
CA GLU A 24 -1.24 -43.95 -18.32
C GLU A 24 -0.15 -42.88 -18.33
N LYS A 25 0.38 -42.60 -19.52
CA LYS A 25 1.36 -41.55 -19.72
C LYS A 25 0.61 -40.23 -19.84
N PRO A 26 1.02 -39.17 -19.12
CA PRO A 26 0.43 -37.86 -19.32
C PRO A 26 0.61 -37.46 -20.79
N SER A 27 -0.33 -36.65 -21.29
CA SER A 27 -0.21 -36.10 -22.64
C SER A 27 1.09 -35.31 -22.77
N VAL A 28 1.64 -35.25 -23.99
CA VAL A 28 2.88 -34.51 -24.29
C VAL A 28 2.80 -33.05 -23.81
N ASP A 29 1.59 -32.47 -23.83
CA ASP A 29 1.32 -31.09 -23.43
C ASP A 29 0.83 -30.92 -21.98
N PHE A 30 0.80 -31.97 -21.17
CA PHE A 30 0.29 -31.92 -19.80
C PHE A 30 0.96 -30.82 -18.97
N THR A 31 2.29 -30.75 -19.02
CA THR A 31 3.07 -29.73 -18.30
C THR A 31 2.75 -28.32 -18.81
N ASN A 32 2.59 -28.15 -20.13
CA ASN A 32 2.24 -26.87 -20.73
C ASN A 32 0.83 -26.42 -20.32
N ALA A 33 -0.13 -27.36 -20.29
CA ALA A 33 -1.50 -27.10 -19.87
C ALA A 33 -1.56 -26.68 -18.39
N ILE A 34 -0.85 -27.38 -17.50
CA ILE A 34 -0.76 -27.03 -16.08
C ILE A 34 -0.08 -25.67 -15.89
N MET A 35 1.07 -25.45 -16.54
CA MET A 35 1.80 -24.19 -16.42
C MET A 35 0.94 -23.02 -16.90
N LYS A 36 0.17 -23.20 -17.99
CA LYS A 36 -0.76 -22.19 -18.49
C LYS A 36 -1.88 -21.89 -17.49
N SER A 37 -2.44 -22.90 -16.84
CA SER A 37 -3.45 -22.73 -15.79
C SER A 37 -2.88 -21.99 -14.58
N ILE A 38 -1.69 -22.37 -14.12
CA ILE A 38 -1.00 -21.72 -12.99
C ILE A 38 -0.68 -20.26 -13.30
N LEU A 39 -0.14 -19.97 -14.50
CA LEU A 39 0.17 -18.60 -14.91
C LEU A 39 -1.09 -17.73 -15.03
N THR A 40 -2.20 -18.32 -15.47
CA THR A 40 -3.49 -17.62 -15.57
C THR A 40 -4.02 -17.28 -14.16
N GLU A 41 -3.98 -18.22 -13.22
CA GLU A 41 -4.40 -17.98 -11.84
C GLU A 41 -3.47 -17.01 -11.09
N GLN A 42 -2.15 -17.08 -11.31
CA GLN A 42 -1.19 -16.13 -10.76
C GLN A 42 -1.37 -14.72 -11.33
N ALA A 43 -1.72 -14.59 -12.61
CA ALA A 43 -2.03 -13.29 -13.21
C ALA A 43 -3.31 -12.67 -12.59
N ILE A 44 -4.29 -13.50 -12.21
CA ILE A 44 -5.50 -13.07 -11.50
C ILE A 44 -5.19 -12.69 -10.05
N GLN A 45 -4.24 -13.38 -9.41
CA GLN A 45 -3.72 -13.07 -8.07
C GLN A 45 -2.66 -11.96 -8.06
N LYS A 46 -2.47 -11.21 -9.16
CA LYS A 46 -1.64 -10.01 -9.13
C LYS A 46 -2.33 -9.01 -8.21
N ILE A 47 -1.90 -9.00 -6.94
CA ILE A 47 -2.33 -8.06 -5.92
C ILE A 47 -2.14 -6.67 -6.52
N SER A 48 -3.24 -6.09 -7.01
CA SER A 48 -3.22 -4.76 -7.57
C SER A 48 -3.05 -3.84 -6.37
N TYR A 49 -1.86 -3.27 -6.24
CA TYR A 49 -1.58 -2.22 -5.27
C TYR A 49 -2.35 -0.97 -5.69
N GLU A 50 -3.65 -0.96 -5.42
CA GLU A 50 -4.47 0.22 -5.58
C GLU A 50 -4.13 1.19 -4.45
N PRO A 51 -3.73 2.43 -4.76
CA PRO A 51 -3.42 3.39 -3.72
C PRO A 51 -4.69 3.69 -2.91
N LEU A 52 -4.63 3.55 -1.59
CA LEU A 52 -5.73 3.85 -0.65
C LEU A 52 -6.37 5.24 -0.89
N ILE A 53 -5.58 6.16 -1.43
CA ILE A 53 -6.00 7.51 -1.78
C ILE A 53 -5.78 7.71 -3.28
N SER A 54 -6.85 8.04 -3.99
CA SER A 54 -6.77 8.39 -5.41
C SER A 54 -5.81 9.54 -5.65
N LYS A 55 -5.07 9.52 -6.77
CA LYS A 55 -4.11 10.57 -7.16
C LYS A 55 -4.73 11.97 -7.13
N LYS A 56 -6.04 12.09 -7.43
CA LYS A 56 -6.78 13.35 -7.40
C LYS A 56 -6.92 13.90 -5.98
N VAL A 57 -7.21 13.03 -5.01
CA VAL A 57 -7.37 13.41 -3.59
C VAL A 57 -6.03 13.82 -2.99
N TRP A 58 -4.93 13.18 -3.41
CA TRP A 58 -3.58 13.61 -3.04
C TRP A 58 -3.26 15.05 -3.44
N PHE A 59 -3.74 15.51 -4.60
CA PHE A 59 -3.57 16.89 -5.03
C PHE A 59 -4.33 17.88 -4.13
N VAL A 60 -5.55 17.52 -3.70
CA VAL A 60 -6.35 18.32 -2.76
C VAL A 60 -5.66 18.44 -1.41
N ILE A 61 -5.09 17.36 -0.88
CA ILE A 61 -4.35 17.36 0.39
C ILE A 61 -3.13 18.29 0.29
N ILE A 62 -2.34 18.18 -0.78
CA ILE A 62 -1.19 19.07 -0.99
C ILE A 62 -1.65 20.53 -1.07
N ALA A 63 -2.71 20.83 -1.82
CA ALA A 63 -3.22 22.19 -1.94
C ALA A 63 -3.69 22.76 -0.58
N ALA A 64 -4.34 21.96 0.26
CA ALA A 64 -4.76 22.35 1.60
C ALA A 64 -3.56 22.67 2.50
N VAL A 65 -2.52 21.80 2.49
CA VAL A 65 -1.28 22.02 3.25
C VAL A 65 -0.58 23.28 2.79
N VAL A 66 -0.45 23.50 1.47
CA VAL A 66 0.18 24.70 0.92
C VAL A 66 -0.61 25.95 1.32
N SER A 67 -1.95 25.93 1.24
CA SER A 67 -2.78 27.06 1.67
C SER A 67 -2.50 27.48 3.10
N LEU A 68 -2.34 26.51 4.02
CA LEU A 68 -2.05 26.77 5.43
C LEU A 68 -0.74 27.55 5.64
N PHE A 69 0.29 27.32 4.81
CA PHE A 69 1.54 28.07 4.87
C PHE A 69 1.45 29.45 4.22
N PHE A 70 0.64 29.61 3.17
CA PHE A 70 0.54 30.89 2.44
C PHE A 70 -0.35 31.93 3.15
N ILE A 71 -1.36 31.50 3.91
CA ILE A 71 -2.25 32.37 4.69
C ILE A 71 -1.45 33.28 5.67
N PRO A 72 -0.59 32.76 6.56
CA PRO A 72 0.15 33.60 7.51
C PRO A 72 1.17 34.51 6.80
N ILE A 73 1.80 34.05 5.72
CA ILE A 73 2.81 34.83 4.97
C ILE A 73 2.18 36.08 4.33
N LYS A 74 0.96 35.97 3.81
CA LYS A 74 0.25 37.09 3.18
C LYS A 74 -0.42 38.02 4.20
N ALA A 75 -0.71 37.52 5.40
CA ALA A 75 -1.44 38.20 6.45
C ALA A 75 -0.55 38.98 7.44
N GLY A 76 0.64 39.42 7.03
CA GLY A 76 1.65 40.08 7.88
C GLY A 76 1.23 41.32 8.68
N LYS A 77 -0.04 41.76 8.65
CA LYS A 77 -0.67 42.72 9.59
C LYS A 77 -2.20 42.52 9.80
N ARG A 78 -2.78 41.37 9.44
CA ARG A 78 -4.26 41.16 9.43
C ARG A 78 -4.70 39.76 9.91
N SER A 79 -3.85 39.02 10.59
CA SER A 79 -4.15 37.64 11.02
C SER A 79 -5.15 37.54 12.18
N GLN A 80 -5.43 38.63 12.91
CA GLN A 80 -6.41 38.59 14.02
C GLN A 80 -7.86 38.54 13.52
N GLU A 81 -8.21 39.26 12.44
CA GLU A 81 -9.62 39.35 11.99
C GLU A 81 -10.12 38.11 11.22
N PHE A 82 -9.22 37.30 10.65
CA PHE A 82 -9.60 36.12 9.85
C PHE A 82 -9.79 34.86 10.71
N LEU A 83 -9.11 34.77 11.85
CA LEU A 83 -9.27 33.66 12.81
C LEU A 83 -10.55 33.82 13.65
N ASP A 84 -10.92 35.06 14.01
CA ASP A 84 -12.17 35.34 14.73
C ASP A 84 -13.45 35.00 13.94
N LYS A 85 -13.35 34.87 12.61
CA LYS A 85 -14.49 34.48 11.74
C LYS A 85 -14.57 32.99 11.44
N ILE A 86 -13.54 32.22 11.75
CA ILE A 86 -13.57 30.78 11.62
C ILE A 86 -14.04 30.23 12.97
N ASP A 87 -15.34 30.37 13.22
CA ASP A 87 -16.00 29.68 14.31
C ASP A 87 -16.04 28.18 13.97
N LEU A 88 -14.94 27.47 14.27
CA LEU A 88 -14.87 26.02 14.27
C LEU A 88 -15.60 25.49 15.52
N SER A 89 -16.89 25.79 15.62
CA SER A 89 -17.82 25.11 16.52
C SER A 89 -17.99 23.65 16.05
N ILE A 90 -16.91 22.87 16.13
CA ILE A 90 -16.91 21.43 15.99
C ILE A 90 -17.39 20.92 17.35
N ASP A 91 -18.69 20.60 17.40
CA ASP A 91 -19.43 20.17 18.59
C ASP A 91 -19.05 18.72 18.98
N THR A 92 -17.77 18.50 19.23
CA THR A 92 -17.25 17.22 19.71
C THR A 92 -16.40 17.50 20.93
N ASN A 93 -16.74 16.84 22.03
CA ASN A 93 -16.03 16.76 23.31
C ASN A 93 -14.59 16.21 23.15
N LEU A 94 -13.80 16.89 22.33
CA LEU A 94 -12.39 16.65 22.10
C LEU A 94 -11.71 17.88 22.66
N GLU A 95 -11.40 17.84 23.95
CA GLU A 95 -10.41 18.74 24.54
C GLU A 95 -9.08 18.44 23.85
N ILE A 96 -8.87 19.02 22.67
CA ILE A 96 -7.56 19.06 22.04
C ILE A 96 -6.76 19.96 22.98
N PRO A 97 -5.80 19.43 23.76
CA PRO A 97 -4.97 20.29 24.58
C PRO A 97 -4.35 21.34 23.66
N ASN A 98 -4.31 22.59 24.12
CA ASN A 98 -3.77 23.75 23.42
C ASN A 98 -2.25 23.61 23.15
N LEU A 99 -1.84 22.60 22.39
CA LEU A 99 -0.49 22.34 21.93
C LEU A 99 0.00 23.46 20.99
N PHE A 100 -0.93 24.26 20.46
CA PHE A 100 -0.65 25.39 19.59
C PHE A 100 -0.51 26.73 20.34
N GLU A 101 -1.08 26.89 21.54
CA GLU A 101 -0.90 28.13 22.31
C GLU A 101 0.54 28.26 22.83
N SER A 102 1.18 27.16 23.21
CA SER A 102 2.59 27.16 23.59
C SER A 102 3.55 27.36 22.41
N LEU A 103 3.03 27.31 21.17
CA LEU A 103 3.81 27.44 19.94
C LEU A 103 3.64 28.83 19.33
N SER A 104 3.46 29.87 20.15
CA SER A 104 3.54 31.27 19.75
C SER A 104 4.99 31.66 19.41
N PHE A 105 5.59 30.98 18.41
CA PHE A 105 6.84 31.43 17.82
C PHE A 105 6.51 32.60 16.90
N ASP A 106 7.08 33.77 17.21
CA ASP A 106 7.21 34.86 16.25
C ASP A 106 8.11 34.38 15.10
N VAL A 107 7.49 33.71 14.14
CA VAL A 107 8.17 33.16 12.96
C VAL A 107 8.56 34.32 12.07
N SER A 108 9.85 34.67 12.08
CA SER A 108 10.42 35.60 11.12
C SER A 108 10.14 35.13 9.68
N ASN A 109 9.85 36.06 8.77
CA ASN A 109 9.56 35.75 7.37
C ASN A 109 10.63 34.83 6.74
N SER A 110 11.91 35.04 7.06
CA SER A 110 13.01 34.20 6.55
C SER A 110 12.91 32.74 7.01
N PHE A 111 12.44 32.50 8.24
CA PHE A 111 12.24 31.15 8.78
C PHE A 111 11.06 30.45 8.09
N SER A 112 9.98 31.20 7.79
CA SER A 112 8.86 30.68 7.00
C SER A 112 9.28 30.25 5.58
N TYR A 113 10.09 31.07 4.89
CA TYR A 113 10.64 30.71 3.58
C TYR A 113 11.56 29.49 3.65
N ALA A 114 12.37 29.36 4.71
CA ALA A 114 13.23 28.20 4.92
C ALA A 114 12.42 26.90 5.11
N ILE A 115 11.35 26.95 5.91
CA ILE A 115 10.43 25.81 6.10
C ILE A 115 9.77 25.41 4.79
N LEU A 116 9.27 26.39 4.02
CA LEU A 116 8.63 26.13 2.74
C LEU A 116 9.60 25.47 1.76
N LEU A 117 10.84 25.96 1.69
CA LEU A 117 11.89 25.36 0.85
C LEU A 117 12.23 23.94 1.30
N CYS A 118 12.38 23.69 2.60
CA CYS A 118 12.60 22.36 3.14
C CYS A 118 11.44 21.40 2.80
N ALA A 119 10.20 21.84 2.93
CA ALA A 119 9.03 21.04 2.58
C ALA A 119 9.03 20.64 1.08
N VAL A 120 9.32 21.59 0.19
CA VAL A 120 9.46 21.33 -1.24
C VAL A 120 10.58 20.33 -1.52
N MET A 121 11.73 20.50 -0.86
CA MET A 121 12.88 19.61 -1.00
C MET A 121 12.55 18.17 -0.58
N ILE A 122 11.81 17.97 0.51
CA ILE A 122 11.36 16.65 0.97
C ILE A 122 10.44 16.00 -0.08
N ILE A 123 9.52 16.75 -0.67
CA ILE A 123 8.63 16.22 -1.73
C ILE A 123 9.47 15.75 -2.93
N VAL A 124 10.45 16.56 -3.36
CA VAL A 124 11.36 16.18 -4.46
C VAL A 124 12.13 14.90 -4.12
N GLN A 125 12.66 14.79 -2.89
CA GLN A 125 13.37 13.59 -2.43
C GLN A 125 12.48 12.35 -2.48
N ILE A 126 11.22 12.45 -2.04
CA ILE A 126 10.25 11.34 -2.09
C ILE A 126 9.99 10.91 -3.53
N VAL A 127 9.82 11.85 -4.47
CA VAL A 127 9.60 11.54 -5.89
C VAL A 127 10.81 10.85 -6.51
N VAL A 128 12.02 11.35 -6.25
CA VAL A 128 13.26 10.73 -6.74
C VAL A 128 13.40 9.31 -6.19
N LEU A 129 13.18 9.13 -4.89
CA LEU A 129 13.29 7.84 -4.22
C LEU A 129 12.26 6.85 -4.77
N LYS A 130 11.00 7.29 -4.93
CA LYS A 130 9.95 6.49 -5.54
C LYS A 130 10.32 6.05 -6.95
N ASN A 131 10.84 6.96 -7.77
CA ASN A 131 11.23 6.66 -9.15
C ASN A 131 12.40 5.66 -9.20
N TYR A 132 13.40 5.84 -8.33
CA TYR A 132 14.54 4.93 -8.23
C TYR A 132 14.11 3.50 -7.84
N PHE A 133 13.26 3.35 -6.82
CA PHE A 133 12.77 2.03 -6.40
C PHE A 133 11.84 1.39 -7.43
N GLN A 134 10.99 2.17 -8.09
CA GLN A 134 10.09 1.67 -9.13
C GLN A 134 10.85 1.12 -10.34
N ASN A 135 11.96 1.76 -10.74
CA ASN A 135 12.81 1.29 -11.84
C ASN A 135 13.66 0.06 -11.49
N ARG A 136 13.84 -0.25 -10.19
CA ARG A 136 14.61 -1.42 -9.75
C ARG A 136 13.74 -2.66 -9.50
N MET A 137 12.44 -2.47 -9.27
CA MET A 137 11.48 -3.55 -8.96
C MET A 137 10.58 -3.95 -10.13
N ASN A 138 10.78 -3.35 -11.32
CA ASN A 138 10.08 -3.67 -12.55
C ASN A 138 11.08 -4.11 -13.62
#